data_AF-A0A0K1PN72-F1
#
_entry.id   AF-A0A0K1PN72-F1
#
_cell.length_a   1.000
_cell.length_b   1.000
_cell.length_c   1.000
_cell.angle_alpha   90.00
_cell.angle_beta   90.00
_cell.angle_gamma   90.00
#
_symmetry.space_group_name_H-M   'P 1'
#
loop_
_entity.id
_entity.type
_entity.pdbx_description
1 polymer ?
#
loop_
_entity_poly.entity_id
_entity_poly.type
_entity_poly.pdbx_seq_one_letter_code
_entity_poly.pdbx_strand_id
1 'polypeptide(L)'
;MGVDDQSHQVGTKLLFENDRIRVWELVLQPGEASPRHVHEADYVFVHLTKSKIALMHEGEPEETSEEPAGFVQYTEVGGGIRHAIKNVGETEHREILVEIKGPSRANTPQKPQTNERAQA
;
A
#
# COMPACT_ATOMS: atom_id res chain seq x y z
N MET A 1 -0.62 26.47 -10.60
CA MET A 1 0.33 26.06 -9.56
C MET A 1 -0.16 24.74 -9.01
N GLY A 2 0.66 23.71 -9.04
CA GLY A 2 0.35 22.39 -8.51
C GLY A 2 1.57 21.54 -8.80
N VAL A 3 2.57 21.65 -7.94
CA VAL A 3 3.76 20.80 -7.99
C VAL A 3 3.25 19.39 -7.74
N ASP A 4 3.67 18.46 -8.59
CA ASP A 4 3.44 17.02 -8.46
C ASP A 4 3.98 16.55 -7.10
N ASP A 5 3.16 16.61 -6.06
CA ASP A 5 3.51 16.25 -4.68
C ASP A 5 3.38 14.73 -4.51
N GLN A 6 4.17 14.00 -5.31
CA GLN A 6 4.33 12.56 -5.16
C GLN A 6 5.31 12.33 -4.01
N SER A 7 4.79 11.82 -2.90
CA SER A 7 5.62 11.52 -1.75
C SER A 7 6.14 10.08 -1.82
N HIS A 8 7.39 9.87 -1.39
CA HIS A 8 7.91 8.54 -1.04
C HIS A 8 7.44 8.10 0.36
N GLN A 9 6.59 8.90 1.00
CA GLN A 9 5.91 8.55 2.25
C GLN A 9 4.71 7.66 1.92
N VAL A 10 4.94 6.34 1.97
CA VAL A 10 3.91 5.32 1.68
C VAL A 10 3.03 4.99 2.89
N GLY A 11 3.35 5.51 4.09
CA GLY A 11 2.59 5.30 5.32
C GLY A 11 2.44 6.56 6.18
N THR A 12 1.56 6.51 7.19
CA THR A 12 1.38 7.62 8.14
C THR A 12 2.56 7.79 9.09
N LYS A 13 3.32 6.71 9.34
CA LYS A 13 4.46 6.75 10.28
C LYS A 13 5.58 5.81 9.84
N LEU A 14 6.81 6.33 9.80
CA LEU A 14 8.02 5.51 9.66
C LEU A 14 8.33 4.84 11.01
N LEU A 15 8.36 3.51 11.03
CA LEU A 15 8.65 2.74 12.24
C LEU A 15 10.13 2.34 12.34
N PHE A 16 10.74 1.98 11.22
CA PHE A 16 12.11 1.49 11.17
C PHE A 16 12.72 1.66 9.77
N GLU A 17 14.02 1.92 9.70
CA GLU A 17 14.77 1.90 8.45
C GLU A 17 16.20 1.41 8.68
N ASN A 18 16.70 0.58 7.77
CA ASN A 18 18.13 0.23 7.67
C ASN A 18 18.55 0.10 6.19
N ASP A 19 19.69 -0.54 5.92
CA ASP A 19 20.21 -0.72 4.56
C ASP A 19 19.43 -1.74 3.72
N ARG A 20 18.61 -2.58 4.35
CA ARG A 20 17.87 -3.67 3.71
C ARG A 20 16.38 -3.38 3.55
N ILE A 21 15.78 -2.73 4.54
CA ILE A 21 14.33 -2.55 4.61
C ILE A 21 13.94 -1.18 5.15
N ARG A 22 12.73 -0.77 4.80
CA ARG A 22 12.00 0.32 5.45
C ARG A 22 10.64 -0.21 5.92
N VAL A 23 10.24 0.12 7.14
CA VAL A 23 8.98 -0.34 7.74
C VAL A 23 8.11 0.85 8.06
N TRP A 24 6.90 0.84 7.52
CA TRP A 24 5.88 1.84 7.73
C TRP A 24 4.69 1.27 8.49
N GLU A 25 4.03 2.14 9.23
CA GLU A 25 2.64 1.98 9.65
C GLU A 25 1.78 2.91 8.80
N LEU A 26 0.65 2.40 8.34
CA LEU A 26 -0.40 3.20 7.71
C LEU A 26 -1.68 3.01 8.53
N VAL A 27 -2.26 4.13 8.97
CA VAL A 27 -3.50 4.19 9.74
C VAL A 27 -4.41 5.20 9.06
N LEU A 28 -5.63 4.78 8.74
CA LEU A 28 -6.66 5.62 8.15
C LEU A 28 -7.99 5.40 8.88
N GLN A 29 -8.56 6.45 9.43
CA GLN A 29 -9.92 6.44 9.97
C GLN A 29 -10.95 6.28 8.84
N PRO A 30 -12.20 5.87 9.13
CA PRO A 30 -13.26 5.79 8.13
C PRO A 30 -13.39 7.09 7.31
N GLY A 31 -13.27 6.96 5.98
CA GLY A 31 -13.35 8.08 5.05
C GLY A 31 -12.02 8.81 4.79
N GLU A 32 -10.96 8.54 5.56
CA GLU A 32 -9.63 9.12 5.31
C GLU A 32 -8.93 8.45 4.13
N ALA A 33 -8.09 9.23 3.43
CA ALA A 33 -7.26 8.77 2.34
C ALA A 33 -5.80 9.08 2.60
N SER A 34 -4.91 8.22 2.10
CA SER A 34 -3.50 8.54 2.02
C SER A 34 -3.26 9.67 1.03
N PRO A 35 -2.17 10.44 1.16
CA PRO A 35 -1.63 11.19 0.03
C PRO A 35 -1.34 10.25 -1.14
N ARG A 36 -1.29 10.82 -2.36
CA ARG A 36 -0.74 10.09 -3.51
C ARG A 36 0.74 9.84 -3.26
N HIS A 37 1.17 8.61 -3.52
CA HIS A 37 2.54 8.17 -3.30
C HIS A 37 2.97 7.18 -4.37
N VAL A 38 4.27 6.88 -4.37
CA VAL A 38 4.89 5.89 -5.26
C VAL A 38 5.62 4.84 -4.45
N HIS A 39 5.40 3.57 -4.77
CA HIS A 39 6.29 2.49 -4.36
C HIS A 39 7.37 2.29 -5.43
N GLU A 40 8.63 2.51 -5.06
CA GLU A 40 9.79 2.27 -5.93
C GLU A 40 10.56 0.99 -5.56
N ALA A 41 10.24 0.42 -4.40
CA ALA A 41 10.78 -0.83 -3.90
C ALA A 41 9.66 -1.89 -3.83
N ASP A 42 10.03 -3.15 -4.04
CA ASP A 42 9.12 -4.26 -3.75
C ASP A 42 8.73 -4.22 -2.28
N TYR A 43 7.50 -4.60 -1.98
CA TYR A 43 6.99 -4.50 -0.62
C TYR A 43 6.06 -5.66 -0.26
N VAL A 44 5.96 -5.88 1.04
CA VAL A 44 4.93 -6.72 1.64
C VAL A 44 4.18 -5.90 2.68
N PHE A 45 2.85 -6.02 2.73
CA PHE A 45 2.09 -5.49 3.86
C PHE A 45 1.30 -6.58 4.58
N VAL A 46 0.94 -6.28 5.82
CA VAL A 46 0.03 -7.07 6.64
C VAL A 46 -1.04 -6.16 7.20
N HIS A 47 -2.30 -6.47 6.90
CA HIS A 47 -3.43 -5.83 7.56
C HIS A 47 -3.48 -6.22 9.03
N LEU A 48 -3.56 -5.25 9.93
CA LEU A 48 -3.76 -5.46 11.37
C LEU A 48 -5.24 -5.43 11.76
N THR A 49 -6.09 -4.82 10.92
CA THR A 49 -7.55 -4.78 11.08
C THR A 49 -8.24 -5.30 9.83
N LYS A 50 -9.51 -5.72 9.96
CA LYS A 50 -10.36 -5.93 8.78
C LYS A 50 -10.47 -4.59 8.06
N SER A 51 -10.14 -4.57 6.77
CA SER A 51 -9.92 -3.35 6.01
C SER A 51 -10.72 -3.37 4.73
N LYS A 52 -11.51 -2.32 4.48
CA LYS A 52 -12.19 -2.09 3.22
C LYS A 52 -11.60 -0.85 2.55
N ILE A 53 -10.91 -1.04 1.44
CA ILE A 53 -10.06 -0.02 0.83
C ILE A 53 -10.51 0.22 -0.61
N ALA A 54 -10.57 1.50 -0.99
CA ALA A 54 -10.62 1.91 -2.39
C ALA A 54 -9.21 2.31 -2.85
N LEU A 55 -8.73 1.63 -3.87
CA LEU A 55 -7.47 1.88 -4.56
C LEU A 55 -7.69 2.86 -5.71
N MET A 56 -6.91 3.93 -5.75
CA MET A 56 -7.06 5.02 -6.71
C MET A 56 -5.79 5.16 -7.56
N HIS A 57 -5.85 4.65 -8.80
CA HIS A 57 -4.82 4.87 -9.82
C HIS A 57 -5.16 6.10 -10.68
N GLU A 58 -4.14 6.76 -11.21
CA GLU A 58 -4.35 7.96 -12.03
C GLU A 58 -5.00 7.60 -13.37
N GLY A 59 -6.16 8.17 -13.65
CA GLY A 59 -6.87 7.97 -14.91
C GLY A 59 -7.66 6.66 -15.00
N GLU A 60 -7.69 5.87 -13.93
CA GLU A 60 -8.42 4.61 -13.85
C GLU A 60 -9.59 4.69 -12.85
N PRO A 61 -10.63 3.85 -12.99
CA PRO A 61 -11.69 3.73 -11.98
C PRO A 61 -11.14 3.27 -10.64
N GLU A 62 -11.81 3.67 -9.55
CA GLU A 62 -11.47 3.15 -8.21
C GLU A 62 -11.77 1.65 -8.12
N GLU A 63 -10.83 0.89 -7.57
CA GLU A 63 -11.01 -0.54 -7.28
C GLU A 63 -11.20 -0.73 -5.78
N THR A 64 -12.29 -1.39 -5.36
CA THR A 64 -12.54 -1.65 -3.94
C THR A 64 -12.24 -3.10 -3.58
N SER A 65 -11.54 -3.31 -2.47
CA SER A 65 -11.33 -4.62 -1.85
C SER A 65 -11.72 -4.61 -0.38
N GLU A 66 -12.05 -5.78 0.18
CA GLU A 66 -12.33 -5.95 1.60
C GLU A 66 -11.64 -7.20 2.12
N GLU A 67 -10.67 -7.00 3.01
CA GLU A 67 -9.73 -8.03 3.41
C GLU A 67 -9.66 -8.18 4.94
N PRO A 68 -9.54 -9.41 5.48
CA PRO A 68 -9.52 -9.63 6.92
C PRO A 68 -8.20 -9.19 7.57
N ALA A 69 -8.21 -9.03 8.90
CA ALA A 69 -6.98 -8.89 9.67
C ALA A 69 -6.07 -10.11 9.46
N GLY A 70 -4.78 -9.86 9.26
CA GLY A 70 -3.76 -10.84 8.88
C GLY A 70 -3.80 -11.25 7.40
N PHE A 71 -4.50 -10.50 6.55
CA PHE A 71 -4.28 -10.56 5.10
C PHE A 71 -2.87 -10.04 4.79
N VAL A 72 -2.17 -10.74 3.89
CA VAL A 72 -0.79 -10.43 3.50
C VAL A 72 -0.72 -10.35 2.00
N GLN A 73 -0.09 -9.32 1.48
CA GLN A 73 0.17 -9.14 0.06
C GLN A 73 1.63 -8.77 -0.17
N TYR A 74 2.28 -9.45 -1.11
CA TYR A 74 3.58 -9.10 -1.65
C TYR A 74 3.42 -8.58 -3.08
N THR A 75 4.08 -7.46 -3.38
CA THR A 75 3.99 -6.77 -4.66
C THR A 75 5.40 -6.56 -5.22
N GLU A 76 5.61 -7.02 -6.46
CA GLU A 76 6.78 -6.64 -7.26
C GLU A 76 6.41 -5.43 -8.12
N VAL A 77 7.11 -4.30 -7.90
CA VAL A 77 6.65 -2.99 -8.39
C VAL A 77 7.14 -2.63 -9.78
N GLY A 78 8.13 -3.36 -10.31
CA GLY A 78 8.70 -3.05 -11.63
C GLY A 78 9.34 -1.66 -11.68
N GLY A 79 8.85 -0.82 -12.60
CA GLY A 79 9.20 0.60 -12.71
C GLY A 79 8.52 1.53 -11.70
N GLY A 80 7.77 0.96 -10.75
CA GLY A 80 7.08 1.66 -9.68
C GLY A 80 5.55 1.66 -9.83
N ILE A 81 4.86 1.71 -8.71
CA ILE A 81 3.39 1.77 -8.65
C ILE A 81 2.98 3.08 -7.98
N ARG A 82 2.20 3.89 -8.70
CA ARG A 82 1.64 5.16 -8.22
C ARG A 82 0.17 4.99 -7.91
N HIS A 83 -0.22 5.33 -6.69
CA HIS A 83 -1.60 5.25 -6.25
C HIS A 83 -1.84 6.08 -4.98
N ALA A 84 -3.10 6.16 -4.58
CA ALA A 84 -3.52 6.48 -3.23
C ALA A 84 -4.52 5.43 -2.78
N ILE A 85 -4.71 5.29 -1.48
CA ILE A 85 -5.76 4.45 -0.93
C ILE A 85 -6.69 5.26 -0.03
N LYS A 86 -7.95 4.83 0.04
CA LYS A 86 -8.96 5.41 0.94
C LYS A 86 -9.61 4.30 1.74
N ASN A 87 -9.75 4.51 3.05
CA ASN A 87 -10.57 3.66 3.89
C ASN A 87 -12.06 3.96 3.61
N VAL A 88 -12.74 3.03 2.96
CA VAL A 88 -14.19 3.11 2.66
C VAL A 88 -15.01 2.17 3.54
N GLY A 89 -14.39 1.59 4.56
CA GLY A 89 -15.04 0.81 5.60
C GLY A 89 -15.58 1.66 6.75
N GLU A 90 -16.16 0.98 7.73
CA GLU A 90 -16.74 1.61 8.94
C GLU A 90 -15.79 1.57 10.14
N THR A 91 -14.66 0.88 10.03
CA THR A 91 -13.64 0.74 11.08
C THR A 91 -12.28 1.26 10.61
N GLU A 92 -11.37 1.53 11.55
CA GLU A 92 -9.99 1.90 11.24
C GLU A 92 -9.31 0.86 10.33
N HIS A 93 -8.70 1.34 9.25
CA HIS A 93 -7.73 0.58 8.49
C HIS A 93 -6.35 0.79 9.12
N ARG A 94 -5.68 -0.32 9.43
CA ARG A 94 -4.32 -0.30 9.94
C ARG A 94 -3.51 -1.41 9.32
N GLU A 95 -2.32 -1.07 8.84
CA GLU A 95 -1.37 -2.03 8.28
C GLU A 95 0.08 -1.72 8.65
N ILE A 96 0.91 -2.76 8.56
CA ILE A 96 2.36 -2.64 8.55
C ILE A 96 2.84 -2.99 7.15
N LEU A 97 3.60 -2.08 6.55
CA LEU A 97 4.22 -2.26 5.24
C LEU A 97 5.73 -2.31 5.38
N VAL A 98 6.35 -3.30 4.75
CA VAL A 98 7.80 -3.48 4.69
C VAL A 98 8.25 -3.35 3.25
N GLU A 99 8.99 -2.28 2.94
CA GLU A 99 9.69 -2.11 1.68
C GLU A 99 11.05 -2.82 1.72
N ILE A 100 11.38 -3.56 0.67
CA ILE A 100 12.66 -4.24 0.47
C ILE A 100 13.54 -3.33 -0.38
N LYS A 101 14.53 -2.68 0.24
CA LYS A 101 15.35 -1.66 -0.42
C LYS A 101 16.20 -2.27 -1.53
N GLY A 102 16.19 -1.59 -2.69
CA GLY A 102 16.88 -2.01 -3.90
C GLY A 102 15.94 -1.95 -5.10
N PRO A 103 16.42 -2.31 -6.30
CA PRO A 103 15.56 -2.43 -7.46
C PRO A 103 14.53 -3.55 -7.24
N SER A 104 13.33 -3.35 -7.78
CA SER A 104 12.33 -4.41 -7.92
C SER A 104 12.92 -5.66 -8.57
N ARG A 105 12.46 -6.84 -8.14
CA ARG A 105 12.86 -8.13 -8.73
C ARG A 105 12.38 -8.26 -10.18
N ALA A 106 11.26 -7.64 -10.52
CA ALA A 106 10.72 -7.59 -11.87
C ALA A 106 11.03 -6.26 -12.56
N ASN A 107 11.05 -6.25 -13.89
CA ASN A 107 11.19 -5.02 -14.69
C ASN A 107 9.85 -4.29 -14.91
N THR A 108 8.73 -4.98 -14.71
CA THR A 108 7.37 -4.44 -14.85
C THR A 108 6.53 -4.85 -13.64
N PRO A 109 5.49 -4.08 -13.25
CA PRO A 109 4.59 -4.48 -12.18
C PRO A 109 4.04 -5.88 -12.42
N GLN A 110 4.03 -6.71 -11.38
CA GLN A 110 3.47 -8.06 -11.42
C GLN A 110 2.13 -8.11 -10.70
N LYS A 111 1.34 -9.16 -11.00
CA LYS A 111 0.16 -9.48 -10.20
C LYS A 111 0.60 -9.71 -8.74
N PRO A 112 -0.03 -9.06 -7.75
CA PRO A 112 0.32 -9.29 -6.36
C PRO A 112 0.09 -10.74 -5.94
N GLN A 113 0.97 -11.23 -5.05
CA GLN A 113 0.84 -12.53 -4.41
C GLN A 113 0.24 -12.33 -3.02
N THR A 114 -0.72 -13.18 -2.63
CA THR A 114 -1.39 -13.04 -1.33
C THR A 114 -1.30 -14.34 -0.53
N ASN A 115 -1.60 -14.27 0.76
CA ASN A 115 -1.75 -15.48 1.60
C ASN A 115 -3.12 -16.17 1.44
N GLU A 116 -3.84 -15.90 0.34
CA GLU A 116 -5.12 -16.54 -0.02
C GLU A 116 -6.24 -16.37 1.01
N ARG A 117 -6.13 -15.37 1.89
CA ARG A 117 -7.15 -15.07 2.90
C ARG A 117 -8.24 -14.11 2.42
N ALA A 118 -8.20 -13.73 1.14
CA ALA A 118 -9.19 -12.86 0.57
C ALA A 118 -10.59 -13.48 0.62
N GLN A 119 -11.57 -12.65 0.99
CA GLN A 119 -12.97 -13.07 0.96
C GLN A 119 -13.52 -12.84 -0.44
N ALA A 120 -14.24 -13.84 -0.96
CA ALA A 120 -14.93 -13.78 -2.24
C ALA A 120 -16.17 -12.86 -2.18
#